data_AF-A0A2G6PJW4-F1
#
_entry.id   AF-A0A2G6PJW4-F1
#
_cell.length_a   1.000
_cell.length_b   1.000
_cell.length_c   1.000
_cell.angle_alpha   90.00
_cell.angle_beta   90.00
_cell.angle_gamma   90.00
#
_symmetry.space_group_name_H-M   'P 1'
#
loop_
_entity.id
_entity.type
_entity.pdbx_description
1 polymer ?
#
loop_
_entity_poly.entity_id
_entity_poly.type
_entity_poly.pdbx_seq_one_letter_code
_entity_poly.pdbx_strand_id
1 'polypeptide(L)'
;MFKKFTRVCVNLVQKYLPDPFLFAIILTIIVFISAMFATEQSAFKIAGHWYNGFWKLLKFSMQMALVLITGHTMANAPIIKKGLDKLAFAKTPTQAIILVTFVS
;
A
#
# COMPACT_ATOMS: atom_id res chain seq x y z
N MET A 1 -16.33 26.09 3.44
CA MET A 1 -16.41 25.43 4.77
C MET A 1 -15.72 24.06 4.78
N PHE A 2 -16.09 23.13 3.89
CA PHE A 2 -15.48 21.79 3.79
C PHE A 2 -13.94 21.79 3.69
N LYS A 3 -13.36 22.61 2.81
CA LYS A 3 -11.90 22.70 2.62
C LYS A 3 -11.11 23.04 3.90
N LYS A 4 -11.71 23.81 4.82
CA LYS A 4 -11.05 24.21 6.08
C LYS A 4 -11.07 23.06 7.09
N PHE A 5 -12.20 22.36 7.19
CA PHE A 5 -12.33 21.15 8.01
C PHE A 5 -11.40 20.03 7.52
N THR A 6 -11.41 19.73 6.21
CA THR A 6 -10.51 18.75 5.61
C THR A 6 -9.04 19.07 5.88
N ARG A 7 -8.64 20.35 5.80
CA ARG A 7 -7.26 20.76 6.09
C ARG A 7 -6.85 20.54 7.55
N VAL A 8 -7.77 20.77 8.50
CA VAL A 8 -7.52 20.48 9.92
C VAL A 8 -7.35 18.98 10.15
N CYS A 9 -8.23 18.15 9.59
CA CYS A 9 -8.12 16.70 9.67
C CYS A 9 -6.81 16.18 9.05
N VAL A 10 -6.45 16.68 7.85
CA VAL A 10 -5.21 16.29 7.17
C VAL A 10 -3.98 16.71 7.98
N ASN A 11 -3.97 17.92 8.56
CA ASN A 11 -2.84 18.37 9.39
C ASN A 11 -2.70 17.57 10.69
N LEU A 12 -3.81 17.19 11.32
CA LEU A 12 -3.80 16.30 12.48
C LEU A 12 -3.23 14.93 12.09
N VAL A 13 -3.76 14.32 11.03
CA VAL A 13 -3.30 13.00 10.57
C VAL A 13 -1.82 13.05 10.18
N GLN A 14 -1.39 14.00 9.36
CA GLN A 14 0.03 14.10 8.96
C GLN A 14 0.99 14.35 10.14
N LYS A 15 0.52 15.02 11.21
CA LYS A 15 1.35 15.30 12.39
C LYS A 15 1.42 14.13 13.38
N TYR A 16 0.37 13.32 13.46
CA TYR A 16 0.24 12.25 14.45
C TYR A 16 0.28 10.83 13.87
N LEU A 17 0.26 10.66 12.55
CA LEU A 17 0.38 9.35 11.91
C LEU A 17 1.87 9.06 11.76
N PRO A 18 2.49 8.30 12.69
CA PRO A 18 3.88 7.91 12.53
C PRO A 18 4.00 6.97 11.33
N ASP A 19 5.24 6.76 10.92
CA ASP A 19 5.53 5.89 9.80
C ASP A 19 4.85 4.51 9.96
N PRO A 20 4.15 3.98 8.93
CA PRO A 20 3.48 2.69 9.00
C PRO A 20 4.38 1.53 9.47
N PHE A 21 5.69 1.60 9.18
CA PHE A 21 6.67 0.63 9.63
C PHE A 21 6.83 0.65 11.16
N LEU A 22 6.73 1.82 11.80
CA LEU A 22 6.78 1.94 13.25
C LEU A 22 5.64 1.15 13.91
N PHE A 23 4.42 1.29 13.38
CA PHE A 23 3.28 0.52 13.87
C PHE A 23 3.50 -1.00 13.70
N ALA A 24 4.07 -1.44 12.58
CA ALA A 24 4.38 -2.85 12.37
C ALA A 24 5.37 -3.40 13.40
N ILE A 25 6.41 -2.64 13.76
CA ILE A 25 7.38 -3.03 14.80
C ILE A 25 6.69 -3.12 16.17
N ILE A 26 5.95 -2.09 16.56
CA ILE A 26 5.27 -2.05 17.86
C ILE A 26 4.30 -3.22 17.99
N LEU A 27 3.49 -3.46 16.96
CA LEU A 27 2.57 -4.60 16.93
C LEU A 27 3.31 -5.94 16.97
N THR A 28 4.45 -6.07 16.30
CA THR A 28 5.27 -7.28 16.36
C THR A 28 5.72 -7.57 17.79
N ILE A 29 6.18 -6.55 18.53
CA ILE A 29 6.59 -6.70 19.94
C ILE A 29 5.39 -7.09 20.81
N ILE A 30 4.26 -6.39 20.64
CA ILE A 30 3.03 -6.69 21.40
C ILE A 30 2.60 -8.12 21.16
N VAL A 31 2.50 -8.55 19.90
CA VAL A 31 2.09 -9.91 19.54
C VAL A 31 3.10 -10.95 20.05
N PHE A 32 4.40 -10.66 19.99
CA PHE A 32 5.42 -11.56 20.53
C PHE A 32 5.25 -11.79 22.03
N ILE A 33 5.05 -10.72 22.80
CA ILE A 33 4.81 -10.78 24.25
C ILE A 33 3.49 -11.50 24.54
N SER A 34 2.40 -11.14 23.85
CA SER A 34 1.10 -11.79 24.02
C SER A 34 1.16 -13.28 23.68
N ALA A 35 1.90 -13.68 22.64
CA ALA A 35 2.08 -15.08 22.28
C ALA A 35 2.83 -15.88 23.35
N MET A 36 3.86 -15.29 23.97
CA MET A 36 4.58 -15.92 25.09
C MET A 36 3.64 -16.26 26.25
N PHE A 37 2.77 -15.33 26.63
CA PHE A 37 1.82 -15.56 27.72
C PHE A 37 0.66 -16.49 27.32
N ALA A 38 0.17 -16.41 26.08
CA ALA A 38 -1.00 -17.17 25.66
C ALA A 38 -0.71 -18.63 25.27
N THR A 39 0.51 -18.93 24.79
CA THR A 39 0.86 -20.27 24.29
C THR A 39 1.93 -20.99 25.11
N GLU A 40 2.47 -20.35 26.16
CA GLU A 40 3.51 -20.89 27.04
C GLU A 40 4.75 -21.43 26.28
N GLN A 41 4.98 -20.95 25.06
CA GLN A 41 6.11 -21.36 24.24
C GLN A 41 7.37 -20.54 24.58
N SER A 42 8.52 -21.21 24.56
CA SER A 42 9.83 -20.54 24.68
C SER A 42 9.99 -19.45 23.61
N ALA A 43 10.62 -18.33 23.97
CA ALA A 43 10.87 -17.20 23.07
C ALA A 43 11.51 -17.61 21.73
N PHE A 44 12.41 -18.60 21.73
CA PHE A 44 13.07 -19.11 20.52
C PHE A 44 12.09 -19.77 19.53
N LYS A 45 11.10 -20.52 20.02
CA LYS A 45 10.07 -21.13 19.17
C LYS A 45 9.19 -20.08 18.51
N ILE A 46 8.76 -19.07 19.28
CA ILE A 46 7.94 -17.96 18.77
C ILE A 46 8.72 -17.16 17.72
N ALA A 47 10.00 -16.88 17.96
CA ALA A 47 10.87 -16.24 16.97
C ALA A 47 11.01 -17.08 15.69
N GLY A 48 11.10 -18.41 15.82
CA GLY A 48 11.08 -19.34 14.69
C GLY A 48 9.78 -19.29 13.88
N HIS A 49 8.62 -19.20 14.55
CA HIS A 49 7.32 -19.03 13.89
C HIS A 49 7.23 -17.70 13.14
N TRP A 50 7.69 -16.61 13.76
CA TRP A 50 7.75 -15.29 13.13
C TRP A 50 8.66 -15.29 11.90
N TYR A 51 9.86 -15.86 12.02
CA TYR A 51 10.81 -15.99 10.91
C TYR A 51 10.19 -16.75 9.72
N ASN A 52 9.61 -17.92 9.95
CA ASN A 52 8.99 -18.71 8.89
C ASN A 52 7.82 -17.96 8.23
N GLY A 53 7.00 -17.26 9.01
CA GLY A 53 5.95 -16.38 8.49
C GLY A 53 6.48 -15.24 7.63
N PHE A 54 7.53 -14.56 8.09
CA PHE A 54 8.16 -13.45 7.39
C PHE A 54 8.65 -13.83 5.99
N TRP A 55 9.33 -14.98 5.86
CA TRP A 55 9.85 -15.42 4.54
C TRP A 55 8.75 -15.83 3.55
N LYS A 56 7.61 -16.34 4.04
CA LYS A 56 6.45 -16.58 3.17
C LYS A 56 5.90 -15.28 2.61
N LEU A 57 5.82 -14.23 3.44
CA LEU A 57 5.39 -12.91 3.02
C LEU A 57 6.40 -12.21 2.11
N LEU A 58 7.70 -12.48 2.25
CA LEU A 58 8.73 -11.89 1.40
C LEU A 58 8.56 -12.30 -0.07
N LYS A 59 8.26 -13.57 -0.34
CA LYS A 59 8.00 -14.03 -1.71
C LYS A 59 6.79 -13.32 -2.30
N PHE A 60 5.71 -13.18 -1.52
CA PHE A 60 4.51 -12.46 -1.91
C PHE A 60 4.78 -10.95 -2.13
N SER A 61 5.53 -10.30 -1.23
CA SER A 61 5.85 -8.88 -1.33
C SER A 61 6.73 -8.58 -2.54
N MET A 62 7.70 -9.45 -2.86
CA MET A 62 8.50 -9.36 -4.07
C MET A 62 7.62 -9.47 -5.33
N GLN A 63 6.66 -10.39 -5.36
CA GLN A 63 5.73 -10.51 -6.48
C GLN A 63 4.89 -9.25 -6.65
N MET A 64 4.33 -8.70 -5.57
CA MET A 64 3.55 -7.47 -5.61
C MET A 64 4.41 -6.25 -6.01
N ALA A 65 5.64 -6.17 -5.52
CA ALA A 65 6.59 -5.12 -5.89
C ALA A 65 6.92 -5.17 -7.39
N LEU A 66 7.16 -6.36 -7.94
CA LEU A 66 7.38 -6.54 -9.38
C LEU A 66 6.14 -6.16 -10.19
N VAL A 67 4.93 -6.57 -9.79
CA VAL A 67 3.69 -6.15 -10.47
C VAL A 67 3.58 -4.62 -10.52
N LEU A 68 3.89 -3.94 -9.42
CA LEU A 68 3.81 -2.48 -9.33
C LEU A 68 4.87 -1.80 -10.21
N ILE A 69 6.13 -2.24 -10.11
CA ILE A 69 7.25 -1.67 -10.87
C ILE A 69 7.06 -1.94 -12.36
N THR A 70 6.77 -3.19 -12.75
CA THR A 70 6.57 -3.55 -14.16
C THR A 70 5.35 -2.86 -14.74
N GLY A 71 4.24 -2.76 -14.00
CA GLY A 71 3.06 -1.99 -14.42
C GLY A 71 3.38 -0.51 -14.63
N HIS A 72 4.12 0.10 -13.71
CA HIS A 72 4.57 1.49 -13.83
C HIS A 72 5.52 1.69 -15.02
N THR A 73 6.51 0.83 -15.19
CA THR A 73 7.45 0.88 -16.32
C THR A 73 6.73 0.65 -17.65
N MET A 74 5.78 -0.29 -17.70
CA MET A 74 4.96 -0.56 -18.88
C MET A 74 4.10 0.64 -19.26
N ALA A 75 3.42 1.27 -18.29
CA ALA A 75 2.63 2.48 -18.54
C ALA A 75 3.49 3.64 -19.10
N ASN A 76 4.75 3.73 -18.68
CA ASN A 76 5.69 4.74 -19.17
C ASN A 76 6.41 4.35 -20.46
N ALA A 77 6.29 3.11 -20.93
CA ALA A 77 6.97 2.66 -22.14
C ALA A 77 6.48 3.47 -23.36
N PRO A 78 7.38 3.92 -24.27
CA PRO A 78 7.02 4.80 -25.38
C PRO A 78 5.88 4.28 -26.27
N ILE A 79 5.79 2.96 -26.43
CA ILE A 79 4.76 2.29 -27.23
C ILE A 79 3.39 2.40 -26.55
N ILE A 80 3.31 2.09 -25.26
CA ILE A 80 2.07 2.13 -24.47
C ILE A 80 1.61 3.57 -24.30
N LYS A 81 2.52 4.48 -23.96
CA LYS A 81 2.22 5.90 -23.81
C LYS A 81 1.61 6.50 -25.09
N LYS A 82 2.19 6.22 -26.26
CA LYS A 82 1.61 6.65 -27.55
C LYS A 82 0.21 6.07 -27.81
N GLY A 83 -0.04 4.83 -27.36
CA GLY A 83 -1.37 4.23 -27.43
C GLY A 83 -2.38 4.95 -26.53
N LEU A 84 -2.00 5.23 -25.29
CA LEU A 84 -2.82 5.97 -24.34
C LEU A 84 -3.11 7.40 -24.81
N ASP A 85 -2.12 8.11 -25.36
CA ASP A 85 -2.30 9.47 -25.89
C ASP A 85 -3.30 9.51 -27.05
N LYS A 86 -3.36 8.46 -27.89
CA LYS A 86 -4.37 8.34 -28.94
C LYS A 86 -5.78 8.11 -28.37
N LEU A 87 -5.90 7.41 -27.25
CA LEU A 87 -7.17 7.13 -26.58
C LEU A 87 -7.63 8.30 -25.69
N ALA A 88 -6.72 9.18 -25.29
CA ALA A 88 -6.98 10.36 -24.47
C ALA A 88 -7.57 11.53 -25.30
N PHE A 89 -8.72 11.32 -25.93
CA PHE A 89 -9.40 12.36 -26.72
C PHE A 89 -10.31 13.29 -25.89
N ALA A 90 -10.43 13.06 -24.57
CA ALA A 90 -11.21 13.92 -23.69
C ALA A 90 -10.50 15.24 -23.40
N LYS A 91 -11.11 16.37 -23.79
CA LYS A 91 -10.54 17.72 -23.66
C LYS A 91 -11.12 18.53 -22.50
N THR A 92 -12.24 18.09 -21.92
CA THR A 92 -12.91 18.75 -20.79
C THR A 92 -13.10 17.78 -19.61
N PRO A 93 -13.16 18.27 -18.36
CA PRO A 93 -13.38 17.42 -17.19
C PRO A 93 -14.67 16.59 -17.30
N THR A 94 -15.74 17.17 -17.84
CA THR A 94 -17.01 16.49 -18.05
C THR A 94 -16.89 15.36 -19.07
N GLN A 95 -16.16 15.60 -20.18
CA GLN A 95 -15.91 14.58 -21.19
C GLN A 95 -15.04 13.44 -20.64
N ALA A 96 -14.07 13.75 -19.79
CA ALA A 96 -13.23 12.74 -19.13
C ALA A 96 -14.05 11.86 -18.18
N ILE A 97 -14.95 12.46 -17.39
CA ILE A 97 -15.86 11.71 -16.49
C ILE A 97 -16.77 10.78 -17.31
N ILE A 98 -17.39 11.27 -18.38
CA ILE A 98 -18.26 10.46 -19.25
C ILE A 98 -17.48 9.30 -19.87
N LEU A 99 -16.30 9.58 -20.42
CA LEU A 99 -15.44 8.57 -21.05
C LEU A 99 -15.03 7.47 -20.08
N VAL A 100 -14.59 7.84 -18.87
CA VAL A 100 -14.23 6.85 -17.83
C VAL A 100 -15.44 6.04 -17.38
N THR A 101 -16.62 6.66 -17.27
CA THR A 101 -17.86 5.99 -16.85
C THR A 101 -18.38 5.00 -17.89
N PHE A 102 -18.14 5.22 -19.18
CA PHE A 102 -18.52 4.25 -20.23
C PHE A 102 -17.54 3.08 -20.36
N VAL A 103 -16.29 3.26 -19.91
CA VAL A 103 -15.23 2.25 -20.02
C VAL A 103 -15.07 1.41 -18.75
N SER A 104 -15.34 1.99 -17.56
CA SER A 104 -15.30 1.32 -16.25
C SER A 104 -16.62 0.62 -15.93
#